data_AF-A0A955PUY7-F1
#
_entry.id   AF-A0A955PUY7-F1
#
_cell.length_a   1.000
_cell.length_b   1.000
_cell.length_c   1.000
_cell.angle_alpha   90.00
_cell.angle_beta   90.00
_cell.angle_gamma   90.00
#
_symmetry.space_group_name_H-M   'P 1'
#
loop_
_entity.id
_entity.type
_entity.pdbx_description
1 polymer ?
#
loop_
_entity_poly.entity_id
_entity_poly.type
_entity_poly.pdbx_seq_one_letter_code
_entity_poly.pdbx_strand_id
1 'polypeptide(L)'
;SDSDRKGLDEPNRNIQLGAYYLGQLLNEFQGNIIYAVAAYNAGPQAVKRWIGQNGHRDPDEFIELIGYRETRGYVKRVLGSYRIYRTLFGDVCRGVSLDRFC
;
A
#
# COMPACT_ATOMS: atom_id res chain seq x y z
N SER A 1 11.46 -4.06 -26.96
CA SER A 1 10.86 -2.84 -27.52
C SER A 1 11.02 -1.71 -26.51
N ASP A 2 11.84 -0.70 -26.81
CA ASP A 2 12.12 0.45 -25.93
C ASP A 2 10.92 1.39 -25.67
N SER A 3 9.78 1.10 -26.29
CA SER A 3 8.51 1.82 -26.10
C SER A 3 7.90 1.63 -24.71
N ASP A 4 8.12 0.50 -24.04
CA ASP A 4 7.46 0.18 -22.77
C ASP A 4 8.12 0.86 -21.55
N ARG A 5 9.42 1.20 -21.66
CA ARG A 5 10.17 1.87 -20.58
C ARG A 5 9.94 3.38 -20.53
N LYS A 6 9.53 4.00 -21.65
CA LYS A 6 9.19 5.43 -21.80
C LYS A 6 7.80 5.82 -21.28
N GLY A 7 7.09 4.91 -20.62
CA GLY A 7 5.78 5.18 -20.02
C GLY A 7 5.78 5.30 -18.50
N LEU A 8 6.94 5.07 -17.86
CA LEU A 8 7.09 5.09 -16.39
C LEU A 8 7.62 6.44 -15.86
N ASP A 9 8.19 7.24 -16.76
CA ASP A 9 8.60 8.63 -16.57
C ASP A 9 7.43 9.62 -16.74
N GLU A 10 6.31 9.19 -17.32
CA GLU A 10 5.05 9.94 -17.32
C GLU A 10 4.34 9.81 -15.96
N PRO A 11 4.26 10.88 -15.14
CA PRO A 11 3.76 10.78 -13.78
C PRO A 11 2.33 10.24 -13.70
N ASN A 12 1.45 10.70 -14.59
CA ASN A 12 0.04 10.31 -14.61
C ASN A 12 -0.13 8.81 -14.89
N ARG A 13 0.63 8.27 -15.85
CA ARG A 13 0.56 6.86 -16.23
C ARG A 13 1.13 5.97 -15.13
N ASN A 14 2.24 6.38 -14.52
CA ASN A 14 2.85 5.66 -13.40
C ASN A 14 1.89 5.60 -12.18
N ILE A 15 1.23 6.71 -11.86
CA ILE A 15 0.21 6.76 -10.80
C ILE A 15 -0.95 5.81 -11.11
N GLN A 16 -1.48 5.82 -12.33
CA GLN A 16 -2.60 4.95 -12.72
C GLN A 16 -2.22 3.46 -12.63
N LEU A 17 -1.06 3.08 -13.15
CA LEU A 17 -0.58 1.69 -13.09
C LEU A 17 -0.30 1.25 -11.65
N GLY A 18 0.34 2.10 -10.86
CA GLY A 18 0.60 1.85 -9.44
C GLY A 18 -0.69 1.69 -8.64
N ALA A 19 -1.67 2.57 -8.85
CA ALA A 19 -2.99 2.50 -8.20
C ALA A 19 -3.76 1.24 -8.61
N TYR A 20 -3.73 0.89 -9.91
CA TYR A 20 -4.34 -0.34 -10.40
C TYR A 20 -3.72 -1.58 -9.73
N TYR A 21 -2.40 -1.67 -9.72
CA TYR A 21 -1.70 -2.80 -9.11
C TYR A 21 -1.94 -2.89 -7.59
N LEU A 22 -1.92 -1.74 -6.88
CA LEU A 22 -2.26 -1.70 -5.47
C LEU A 22 -3.71 -2.16 -5.21
N GLY A 23 -4.65 -1.79 -6.08
CA GLY A 23 -6.03 -2.26 -6.03
C GLY A 23 -6.14 -3.78 -6.19
N GLN A 24 -5.36 -4.39 -7.10
CA GLN A 24 -5.29 -5.84 -7.25
C GLN A 24 -4.78 -6.52 -5.97
N LEU A 25 -3.73 -5.97 -5.35
CA LEU A 25 -3.18 -6.51 -4.11
C LEU A 25 -4.16 -6.36 -2.93
N LEU A 26 -4.88 -5.24 -2.84
CA LEU A 26 -5.92 -5.06 -1.84
C LEU A 26 -7.01 -6.12 -1.98
N ASN A 27 -7.45 -6.42 -3.22
CA ASN A 27 -8.41 -7.50 -3.46
C ASN A 27 -7.84 -8.88 -3.09
N GLU A 28 -6.59 -9.16 -3.46
CA GLU A 28 -5.92 -10.42 -3.14
C GLU A 28 -5.82 -10.67 -1.64
N PHE A 29 -5.59 -9.62 -0.85
CA PHE A 29 -5.47 -9.69 0.61
C PHE A 29 -6.73 -9.22 1.35
N GLN A 30 -7.91 -9.28 0.72
CA GLN A 30 -9.22 -9.03 1.34
C GLN A 30 -9.31 -7.68 2.07
N GLY A 31 -8.72 -6.63 1.47
CA GLY A 31 -8.70 -5.28 2.01
C GLY A 31 -7.67 -5.05 3.12
N ASN A 32 -6.84 -6.04 3.47
CA ASN A 32 -5.77 -5.85 4.44
C ASN A 32 -4.65 -4.97 3.86
N ILE A 33 -4.67 -3.69 4.23
CA ILE A 33 -3.72 -2.68 3.74
C ILE A 33 -2.27 -3.01 4.08
N ILE A 34 -2.00 -3.68 5.20
CA ILE A 34 -0.64 -4.01 5.63
C ILE A 34 -0.06 -5.07 4.69
N TYR A 35 -0.83 -6.11 4.40
CA TYR A 35 -0.43 -7.15 3.46
C TYR A 35 -0.28 -6.62 2.04
N ALA A 36 -1.21 -5.77 1.59
CA ALA A 36 -1.13 -5.15 0.27
C ALA A 36 0.11 -4.26 0.11
N VAL A 37 0.41 -3.40 1.09
CA VAL A 37 1.61 -2.54 1.07
C VAL A 37 2.90 -3.36 1.13
N ALA A 38 2.94 -4.40 1.97
CA ALA A 38 4.09 -5.30 2.02
C ALA A 38 4.28 -6.04 0.67
N ALA A 39 3.20 -6.49 0.04
CA ALA A 39 3.22 -7.18 -1.24
C ALA A 39 3.58 -6.26 -2.40
N TYR A 40 3.23 -4.97 -2.33
CA TYR A 40 3.63 -3.99 -3.34
C TYR A 40 5.16 -3.85 -3.43
N ASN A 41 5.86 -3.97 -2.29
CA ASN A 41 7.32 -3.87 -2.24
C ASN A 41 8.04 -5.23 -2.37
N ALA A 42 7.55 -6.27 -1.71
CA ALA A 42 8.22 -7.58 -1.64
C ALA A 42 7.62 -8.66 -2.55
N GLY A 43 6.49 -8.37 -3.19
CA GLY A 43 5.69 -9.32 -3.97
C GLY A 43 4.71 -10.13 -3.10
N PRO A 44 3.56 -10.54 -3.67
CA PRO A 44 2.50 -11.26 -2.94
C PRO A 44 2.96 -12.65 -2.46
N GLN A 45 3.85 -13.31 -3.18
CA GLN A 45 4.37 -14.63 -2.79
C GLN A 45 5.18 -14.56 -1.48
N ALA A 46 5.96 -13.49 -1.27
CA ALA A 46 6.71 -13.29 -0.03
C ALA A 46 5.77 -13.10 1.16
N VAL A 47 4.71 -12.29 0.98
CA VAL A 47 3.70 -12.06 2.00
C VAL A 47 2.93 -13.32 2.35
N LYS A 48 2.47 -14.09 1.35
CA LYS A 48 1.81 -15.40 1.57
C LYS A 48 2.69 -16.36 2.36
N ARG A 49 4.00 -16.40 2.07
CA ARG A 49 4.97 -17.21 2.82
C ARG A 49 5.06 -16.76 4.28
N TRP A 50 5.15 -15.46 4.57
CA TRP A 50 5.19 -14.95 5.95
C TRP A 50 3.89 -15.22 6.72
N ILE A 51 2.73 -15.10 6.07
CA ILE A 51 1.44 -15.47 6.65
C ILE A 51 1.41 -16.96 6.96
N GLY A 52 1.85 -17.82 6.03
CA GLY A 52 1.89 -19.26 6.24
C GLY A 52 2.85 -19.70 7.35
N GLN A 53 3.98 -19.01 7.51
CA GLN A 53 4.97 -19.30 8.55
C GLN A 53 4.54 -18.87 9.94
N ASN A 54 3.87 -17.72 10.05
CA ASN A 54 3.55 -17.11 11.34
C ASN A 54 2.09 -17.27 11.76
N GLY A 55 1.21 -17.76 10.88
CA GLY A 55 -0.22 -17.82 11.13
C GLY A 55 -0.87 -16.43 11.16
N HIS A 56 -2.08 -16.35 11.70
CA HIS A 56 -2.74 -15.07 11.93
C HIS A 56 -2.08 -14.36 13.11
N ARG A 57 -1.63 -13.13 12.87
CA ARG A 57 -0.93 -12.28 13.85
C ARG A 57 -1.59 -10.92 13.90
N ASP A 58 -1.45 -10.25 15.03
CA ASP A 58 -1.85 -8.87 15.12
C ASP A 58 -1.05 -8.03 14.11
N PRO A 59 -1.66 -6.97 13.54
CA PRO A 59 -1.04 -6.06 12.58
C PRO A 59 0.41 -5.66 12.91
N ASP A 60 0.65 -5.21 14.14
CA ASP A 60 1.96 -4.70 14.56
C ASP A 60 2.98 -5.83 14.69
N GLU A 61 2.56 -6.99 15.18
CA GLU A 61 3.41 -8.18 15.28
C GLU A 61 3.78 -8.71 13.89
N PHE A 62 2.82 -8.78 12.96
CA PHE A 62 3.09 -9.19 11.58
C PHE A 62 4.16 -8.30 10.94
N ILE A 63 4.10 -6.98 11.14
CA ILE A 63 5.08 -6.04 10.59
C ILE A 63 6.49 -6.39 11.09
N GLU A 64 6.66 -6.69 12.38
CA GLU A 64 7.97 -7.09 12.90
C GLU A 64 8.45 -8.43 12.34
N LEU A 65 7.54 -9.35 12.01
CA LEU A 65 7.86 -10.66 11.43
C LEU A 65 8.15 -10.66 9.93
N ILE A 66 8.02 -9.51 9.24
CA ILE A 66 8.42 -9.36 7.83
C ILE A 66 9.90 -9.69 7.66
N GLY A 67 10.22 -10.74 6.90
CA GLY A 67 11.59 -11.24 6.77
C GLY A 67 12.57 -10.26 6.13
N TYR A 68 12.10 -9.37 5.25
CA TYR A 68 12.95 -8.37 4.61
C TYR A 68 12.98 -7.09 5.42
N ARG A 69 14.16 -6.73 5.94
CA ARG A 69 14.36 -5.50 6.74
C ARG A 69 13.93 -4.24 5.99
N GLU A 70 14.22 -4.17 4.68
CA GLU A 70 13.80 -3.08 3.82
C GLU A 70 12.27 -2.96 3.76
N THR A 71 11.58 -4.07 3.45
CA THR A 71 10.11 -4.11 3.37
C THR A 71 9.47 -3.76 4.71
N ARG A 72 10.00 -4.24 5.83
CA ARG A 72 9.54 -3.85 7.17
C ARG A 72 9.59 -2.33 7.35
N GLY A 73 10.72 -1.72 6.99
CA GLY A 73 10.88 -0.26 7.05
C GLY A 73 9.94 0.48 6.07
N TYR A 74 9.76 -0.06 4.88
CA TYR A 74 8.85 0.48 3.87
C TYR A 74 7.40 0.52 4.38
N VAL A 75 6.89 -0.60 4.90
CA VAL A 75 5.54 -0.70 5.45
C VAL A 75 5.32 0.32 6.57
N LYS A 76 6.26 0.42 7.52
CA LYS A 76 6.18 1.41 8.60
C LYS A 76 6.10 2.85 8.09
N ARG A 77 6.91 3.21 7.09
CA ARG A 77 6.88 4.55 6.47
C ARG A 77 5.55 4.83 5.77
N VAL A 78 5.07 3.89 4.95
CA VAL A 78 3.81 4.06 4.21
C VAL A 78 2.62 4.19 5.16
N LEU A 79 2.54 3.36 6.20
CA LEU A 79 1.45 3.44 7.19
C LEU A 79 1.52 4.74 8.02
N GLY A 80 2.73 5.21 8.34
CA GLY A 80 2.94 6.51 8.99
C GLY A 80 2.41 7.65 8.14
N SER A 81 2.83 7.72 6.87
CA SER A 81 2.33 8.72 5.92
C SER A 81 0.82 8.60 5.72
N TYR A 82 0.30 7.38 5.54
CA TYR A 82 -1.13 7.14 5.35
C TYR A 82 -1.97 7.70 6.50
N ARG A 83 -1.55 7.49 7.74
CA ARG A 83 -2.22 8.06 8.93
C ARG A 83 -2.23 9.60 8.87
N ILE A 84 -1.11 10.23 8.54
CA ILE A 84 -1.01 11.69 8.41
C ILE A 84 -1.94 12.22 7.31
N TYR A 85 -1.89 11.62 6.11
CA TYR A 85 -2.76 12.01 4.98
C TYR A 85 -4.24 11.85 5.34
N ARG A 86 -4.61 10.76 6.03
CA ARG A 86 -5.99 10.58 6.50
C ARG A 86 -6.41 11.64 7.52
N THR A 87 -5.52 12.08 8.40
CA THR A 87 -5.83 13.18 9.32
C THR A 87 -6.03 14.48 8.54
N LEU A 88 -5.07 14.86 7.69
CA LEU A 88 -5.11 16.11 6.93
C LEU A 88 -6.31 16.22 6.01
N PHE A 89 -6.68 15.15 5.30
CA PHE A 89 -7.75 15.18 4.30
C PHE A 89 -9.06 14.55 4.78
N GLY A 90 -9.04 13.70 5.80
CA GLY A 90 -10.24 13.13 6.41
C GLY A 90 -10.98 14.13 7.30
N ASP A 91 -10.29 15.10 7.88
CA ASP A 91 -10.92 16.20 8.63
C ASP A 91 -11.48 17.28 7.69
N VAL A 92 -10.91 17.44 6.49
CA VAL A 92 -11.44 18.36 5.44
C VAL A 92 -12.85 17.95 5.01
N CYS A 93 -13.14 16.65 4.90
CA CYS A 93 -14.49 16.16 4.60
C CYS A 93 -15.47 16.20 5.80
N ARG A 94 -15.01 16.53 7.01
CA ARG A 94 -15.85 16.64 8.22
C ARG A 94 -16.16 18.07 8.66
N GLY A 95 -15.44 19.07 8.15
CA GLY A 95 -15.49 20.44 8.69
C GLY A 95 -15.84 21.56 7.71
N VAL A 96 -15.96 21.30 6.41
CA VAL A 96 -16.27 22.35 5.41
C VAL A 96 -17.32 21.82 4.43
N SER A 97 -18.47 22.50 4.36
CA SER A 97 -19.43 22.34 3.27
C SER A 97 -18.71 22.67 1.96
N LEU A 98 -18.53 21.68 1.10
CA LEU A 98 -17.84 21.82 -0.18
C LEU A 98 -18.82 21.59 -1.32
N ASP A 99 -19.33 22.69 -1.86
CA ASP A 99 -20.10 22.74 -3.09
C ASP A 99 -19.17 22.56 -4.31
N ARG A 100 -18.42 21.45 -4.35
CA ARG A 100 -17.77 20.85 -5.54
C ARG A 100 -16.78 19.79 -5.08
N PHE A 101 -16.97 18.60 -5.61
CA PHE A 101 -16.14 17.40 -5.43
C PHE A 101 -16.34 16.66 -4.10
N CYS A 102 -17.57 16.18 -3.90
CA CYS A 102 -17.86 14.78 -3.59
C CYS A 102 -18.84 14.26 -4.64
#